data_AF-A0A382G7Z8-F1
#
_entry.id   AF-A0A382G7Z8-F1
#
_cell.length_a   1.000
_cell.length_b   1.000
_cell.length_c   1.000
_cell.angle_alpha   90.00
_cell.angle_beta   90.00
_cell.angle_gamma   90.00
#
_symmetry.space_group_name_H-M   'P 1'
#
loop_
_entity.id
_entity.type
_entity.pdbx_description
1 polymer ?
#
loop_
_entity_poly.entity_id
_entity_poly.type
_entity_poly.pdbx_seq_one_letter_code
_entity_poly.pdbx_strand_id
1 'polypeptide(L)'
;MRLSQYILKRNGVPLGHRSSLRNNLHRSLSAGTNTEFWRHWNPIWGYYLWKGVYVPAQRWVSKSISLLISFAVSGALHDLAIGLATGNWQVFFSIWFLFMGFFLLLSRKWDVTYSQFPFLIRMGINLVSLSGCFLAAGLLNRNIFT
;
A
#
# COMPACT_ATOMS: atom_id res chain seq x y z
N MET A 1 11.80 13.44 11.31
CA MET A 1 10.36 13.75 11.50
C MET A 1 9.74 12.74 12.46
N ARG A 2 9.04 13.22 13.50
CA ARG A 2 8.31 12.36 14.46
C ARG A 2 7.03 11.79 13.82
N LEU A 3 6.49 10.70 14.36
CA LEU A 3 5.24 10.08 13.87
C LEU A 3 4.10 11.10 13.83
N SER A 4 3.85 11.83 14.91
CA SER A 4 2.77 12.83 14.99
C SER A 4 2.86 13.88 13.88
N GLN A 5 4.06 14.38 13.57
CA GLN A 5 4.31 15.32 12.48
C GLN A 5 4.07 14.68 11.10
N TYR A 6 4.50 13.43 10.92
CA TYR A 6 4.26 12.68 9.68
C TYR A 6 2.76 12.51 9.43
N ILE A 7 2.00 12.10 10.45
CA ILE A 7 0.56 11.89 10.36
C ILE A 7 -0.17 13.19 10.09
N LEU A 8 0.15 14.26 10.81
CA LEU A 8 -0.46 15.57 10.60
C LEU A 8 -0.26 16.04 9.15
N LYS A 9 0.95 15.87 8.60
CA LYS A 9 1.25 16.23 7.20
C LYS A 9 0.44 15.42 6.18
N ARG A 10 0.21 14.13 6.41
CA ARG A 10 -0.45 13.22 5.45
C ARG A 10 -1.97 13.26 5.56
N ASN A 11 -2.48 13.27 6.77
CA ASN A 11 -3.89 13.14 7.11
C ASN A 11 -4.58 14.51 7.24
N GLY A 12 -3.81 15.56 7.59
CA GLY A 12 -4.33 16.91 7.82
C GLY A 12 -4.93 17.10 9.22
N VAL A 13 -4.96 16.05 10.05
CA VAL A 13 -5.38 16.10 11.45
C VAL A 13 -4.37 15.37 12.35
N PRO A 14 -4.30 15.68 13.66
CA PRO A 14 -3.40 15.01 14.58
C PRO A 14 -3.65 13.50 14.69
N LEU A 15 -2.62 12.77 15.12
CA LEU A 15 -2.74 11.33 15.44
C LEU A 15 -3.81 11.12 16.52
N GLY A 16 -4.68 10.12 16.31
CA GLY A 16 -5.80 9.81 17.22
C GLY A 16 -7.05 10.67 17.01
N HIS A 17 -7.04 11.64 16.09
CA HIS A 17 -8.21 12.46 15.80
C HIS A 17 -9.34 11.63 15.16
N ARG A 18 -10.60 11.87 15.57
CA ARG A 18 -11.81 11.17 15.09
C ARG A 18 -11.98 11.16 13.57
N SER A 19 -11.57 12.23 12.88
CA SER A 19 -11.63 12.32 11.41
C SER A 19 -10.51 11.58 10.69
N SER A 20 -9.55 10.97 11.40
CA SER A 20 -8.35 10.35 10.82
C SER A 20 -8.68 9.29 9.77
N LEU A 21 -9.60 8.36 10.09
CA LEU A 21 -10.00 7.29 9.17
C LEU A 21 -10.71 7.86 7.93
N ARG A 22 -11.68 8.76 8.13
CA ARG A 22 -12.40 9.44 7.05
C ARG A 22 -11.43 10.13 6.09
N ASN A 23 -10.47 10.87 6.63
CA ASN A 23 -9.50 11.61 5.83
C ASN A 23 -8.54 10.68 5.08
N ASN A 24 -8.08 9.59 5.70
CA ASN A 24 -7.25 8.58 5.00
C ASN A 24 -8.02 7.99 3.81
N LEU A 25 -9.23 7.47 4.07
CA LEU A 25 -10.05 6.85 3.03
C LEU A 25 -10.39 7.83 1.92
N HIS A 26 -10.86 9.03 2.26
CA HIS A 26 -11.17 10.06 1.28
C HIS A 26 -9.95 10.41 0.44
N ARG A 27 -8.80 10.73 1.05
CA ARG A 27 -7.58 11.14 0.34
C ARG A 27 -6.98 10.02 -0.51
N SER A 28 -7.05 8.77 -0.05
CA SER A 28 -6.60 7.62 -0.81
C SER A 28 -7.50 7.34 -1.99
N LEU A 29 -8.80 7.20 -1.77
CA LEU A 29 -9.74 6.89 -2.84
C LEU A 29 -9.87 8.04 -3.85
N SER A 30 -9.67 9.28 -3.40
CA SER A 30 -9.63 10.45 -4.27
C SER A 30 -8.27 10.70 -4.94
N ALA A 31 -7.25 9.87 -4.69
CA ALA A 31 -5.91 10.09 -5.20
C ALA A 31 -5.90 10.13 -6.73
N GLY A 32 -5.07 10.98 -7.33
CA GLY A 32 -4.95 11.09 -8.78
C GLY A 32 -3.89 10.15 -9.38
N THR A 33 -3.14 9.46 -8.52
CA THR A 33 -2.09 8.51 -8.89
C THR A 33 -1.98 7.39 -7.86
N ASN A 34 -1.44 6.24 -8.26
CA ASN A 34 -1.17 5.13 -7.34
C ASN A 34 -0.17 5.48 -6.22
N THR A 35 0.79 6.36 -6.51
CA THR A 35 1.74 6.82 -5.49
C THR A 35 1.03 7.64 -4.41
N GLU A 36 0.04 8.45 -4.77
CA GLU A 36 -0.76 9.21 -3.82
C GLU A 36 -1.72 8.31 -3.03
N PHE A 37 -2.32 7.31 -3.66
CA PHE A 37 -3.17 6.34 -2.97
C PHE A 37 -2.46 5.71 -1.76
N TRP A 38 -1.30 5.13 -2.00
CA TRP A 38 -0.49 4.44 -0.97
C TRP A 38 0.12 5.39 0.05
N ARG A 39 0.34 6.66 -0.33
CA ARG A 39 0.78 7.72 0.57
C ARG A 39 -0.27 8.06 1.64
N HIS A 40 -1.56 7.87 1.34
CA HIS A 40 -2.67 8.22 2.23
C HIS A 40 -3.36 7.01 2.89
N TRP A 41 -3.16 5.79 2.36
CA TRP A 41 -3.97 4.62 2.72
C TRP A 41 -3.89 4.28 4.21
N ASN A 42 -2.67 4.19 4.72
CA ASN A 42 -2.41 4.00 6.13
C ASN A 42 -1.09 4.71 6.51
N PRO A 43 -1.15 6.00 6.90
CA PRO A 43 0.05 6.78 7.16
C PRO A 43 0.86 6.29 8.37
N ILE A 44 0.22 5.65 9.35
CA ILE A 44 0.93 5.07 10.52
C ILE A 44 1.77 3.88 10.05
N TRP A 45 1.13 2.94 9.34
CA TRP A 45 1.80 1.78 8.78
C TRP A 45 2.93 2.20 7.81
N GLY A 46 2.63 3.15 6.92
CA GLY A 46 3.60 3.71 5.98
C GLY A 46 4.79 4.39 6.66
N TYR A 47 4.61 5.02 7.83
CA TYR A 47 5.72 5.59 8.60
C TYR A 47 6.70 4.51 9.09
N TYR A 48 6.18 3.43 9.67
CA TYR A 48 7.02 2.35 10.20
C TYR A 48 7.69 1.55 9.09
N LEU A 49 6.99 1.24 8.00
CA LEU A 49 7.63 0.62 6.82
C LEU A 49 8.70 1.52 6.23
N TRP A 50 8.43 2.82 6.11
CA TRP A 50 9.42 3.75 5.58
C TRP A 50 10.70 3.78 6.43
N LYS A 51 10.55 3.92 7.76
CA LYS A 51 11.69 4.04 8.68
C LYS A 51 12.41 2.72 8.92
N GLY A 52 11.66 1.62 9.04
CA GLY A 52 12.17 0.30 9.43
C GLY A 52 12.55 -0.61 8.26
N VAL A 53 12.02 -0.38 7.06
CA VAL A 53 12.24 -1.26 5.90
C VAL A 53 12.82 -0.47 4.72
N TYR A 54 12.10 0.54 4.23
CA TYR A 54 12.47 1.26 3.00
C TYR A 54 13.80 2.01 3.09
N VAL A 55 14.03 2.76 4.18
CA VAL A 55 15.27 3.53 4.37
C VAL A 55 16.47 2.60 4.60
N PRO A 56 16.40 1.56 5.46
CA PRO A 56 17.47 0.58 5.58
C PRO A 56 17.78 -0.17 4.28
N ALA A 57 16.76 -0.61 3.53
CA ALA A 57 16.93 -1.34 2.28
C ALA A 57 17.69 -0.53 1.21
N GLN A 58 17.47 0.78 1.15
CA GLN A 58 18.15 1.67 0.19
C GLN A 58 19.67 1.74 0.35
N ARG A 59 20.23 1.26 1.46
CA ARG A 59 21.68 1.15 1.63
C ARG A 59 22.30 0.07 0.74
N TRP A 60 21.48 -0.87 0.26
CA TRP A 60 21.92 -2.08 -0.43
C TRP A 60 21.36 -2.19 -1.84
N VAL A 61 20.15 -1.67 -2.08
CA VAL A 61 19.42 -1.84 -3.34
C VAL A 61 18.80 -0.53 -3.83
N SER A 62 18.37 -0.51 -5.09
CA SER A 62 17.74 0.67 -5.70
C SER A 62 16.43 1.08 -4.99
N LYS A 63 15.99 2.32 -5.24
CA LYS A 63 14.73 2.85 -4.68
C LYS A 63 13.51 2.00 -5.07
N SER A 64 13.48 1.45 -6.28
CA SER A 64 12.39 0.60 -6.77
C SER A 64 12.37 -0.75 -6.07
N ILE A 65 13.54 -1.38 -5.91
CA ILE A 65 13.64 -2.66 -5.19
C ILE A 65 13.31 -2.46 -3.71
N SER A 66 13.79 -1.38 -3.10
CA SER A 66 13.46 -1.03 -1.70
C SER A 66 11.94 -0.87 -1.49
N LEU A 67 11.23 -0.33 -2.49
CA LEU A 67 9.78 -0.22 -2.44
C LEU A 67 9.11 -1.60 -2.49
N LEU A 68 9.53 -2.47 -3.42
CA LEU A 68 9.02 -3.85 -3.51
C LEU A 68 9.26 -4.63 -2.22
N ILE A 69 10.46 -4.52 -1.63
CA ILE A 69 10.77 -5.11 -0.32
C ILE A 69 9.81 -4.59 0.75
N SER A 70 9.52 -3.28 0.75
CA SER A 70 8.59 -2.70 1.73
C SER A 70 7.17 -3.25 1.58
N PHE A 71 6.70 -3.46 0.35
CA PHE A 71 5.42 -4.13 0.07
C PHE A 71 5.45 -5.61 0.49
N ALA A 72 6.50 -6.34 0.15
CA ALA A 72 6.65 -7.75 0.52
C ALA A 72 6.65 -7.94 2.04
N VAL A 73 7.44 -7.15 2.78
CA VAL A 73 7.48 -7.17 4.24
C VAL A 73 6.12 -6.78 4.83
N SER A 74 5.45 -5.80 4.24
CA SER A 74 4.08 -5.45 4.64
C SER A 74 3.13 -6.64 4.51
N GLY A 75 3.13 -7.33 3.37
CA GLY A 75 2.30 -8.51 3.15
C GLY A 75 2.63 -9.65 4.10
N ALA A 76 3.91 -9.93 4.32
CA ALA A 76 4.37 -10.96 5.25
C ALA A 76 3.91 -10.69 6.70
N LEU A 77 3.89 -9.43 7.12
CA LEU A 77 3.36 -9.05 8.44
C LEU A 77 1.84 -9.27 8.54
N HIS A 78 1.08 -9.13 7.45
CA HIS A 78 -0.36 -9.43 7.42
C HIS A 78 -0.59 -10.95 7.47
N ASP A 79 0.16 -11.70 6.67
CA ASP A 79 0.14 -13.17 6.69
C ASP A 79 0.46 -13.71 8.09
N LEU A 80 1.50 -13.16 8.73
CA LEU A 80 1.86 -13.49 10.12
C LEU A 80 0.73 -13.16 11.09
N ALA A 81 0.12 -11.99 11.00
CA ALA A 81 -0.97 -11.59 11.88
C ALA A 81 -2.19 -12.52 11.74
N ILE A 82 -2.54 -12.91 10.51
CA ILE A 82 -3.65 -13.84 10.26
C ILE A 82 -3.29 -15.25 10.73
N GLY A 83 -2.08 -15.73 10.45
CA GLY A 83 -1.61 -17.03 10.92
C GLY A 83 -1.64 -17.14 12.45
N LEU A 84 -1.21 -16.10 13.15
CA LEU A 84 -1.30 -16.05 14.63
C LEU A 84 -2.74 -15.97 15.14
N ALA A 85 -3.61 -15.19 14.47
CA ALA A 85 -5.00 -15.01 14.91
C ALA A 85 -5.90 -16.23 14.63
N THR A 86 -5.62 -16.97 13.56
CA THR A 86 -6.48 -18.04 13.05
C THR A 86 -5.88 -19.44 13.14
N GLY A 87 -4.56 -19.55 13.35
CA GLY A 87 -3.79 -20.79 13.22
C GLY A 87 -3.55 -21.24 11.78
N ASN A 88 -4.10 -20.53 10.78
CA ASN A 88 -3.96 -20.88 9.37
C ASN A 88 -2.87 -20.05 8.68
N TRP A 89 -1.74 -20.70 8.41
CA TRP A 89 -0.59 -20.09 7.75
C TRP A 89 -0.79 -20.01 6.24
N GLN A 90 -0.66 -18.81 5.69
CA GLN A 90 -0.78 -18.53 4.27
C GLN A 90 0.24 -17.47 3.84
N VAL A 91 0.49 -17.36 2.54
CA VAL A 91 1.38 -16.33 1.96
C VAL A 91 0.65 -15.41 0.98
N PHE A 92 -0.68 -15.41 1.05
CA PHE A 92 -1.53 -14.71 0.09
C PHE A 92 -1.33 -13.19 0.14
N PHE A 93 -1.21 -12.60 1.32
CA PHE A 93 -1.02 -11.14 1.44
C PHE A 93 0.36 -10.72 0.96
N SER A 94 1.39 -11.55 1.16
CA SER A 94 2.73 -11.33 0.60
C SER A 94 2.69 -11.25 -0.93
N ILE A 95 2.03 -12.20 -1.57
CA ILE A 95 1.86 -12.23 -3.04
C ILE A 95 1.05 -11.01 -3.49
N TRP A 96 -0.07 -10.73 -2.85
CA TRP A 96 -0.94 -9.60 -3.23
C TRP A 96 -0.25 -8.23 -3.08
N PHE A 97 0.46 -8.00 -1.98
CA PHE A 97 1.20 -6.75 -1.78
C PHE A 97 2.35 -6.61 -2.78
N LEU A 98 3.01 -7.70 -3.18
CA LEU A 98 3.99 -7.66 -4.27
C LEU A 98 3.36 -7.20 -5.58
N PHE A 99 2.19 -7.74 -5.96
CA PHE A 99 1.45 -7.26 -7.14
C PHE A 99 1.12 -5.77 -7.04
N MET A 100 0.64 -5.28 -5.89
CA MET A 100 0.40 -3.86 -5.67
C MET A 100 1.68 -3.01 -5.80
N GLY A 101 2.81 -3.51 -5.30
CA GLY A 101 4.12 -2.87 -5.40
C GLY A 101 4.60 -2.77 -6.85
N PHE A 102 4.47 -3.85 -7.62
CA PHE A 102 4.77 -3.85 -9.06
C PHE A 102 3.86 -2.90 -9.83
N PHE A 103 2.56 -2.94 -9.57
CA PHE A 103 1.60 -2.05 -10.20
C PHE A 103 1.93 -0.57 -9.92
N LEU A 104 2.29 -0.24 -8.67
CA LEU A 104 2.75 1.12 -8.32
C LEU A 104 3.99 1.53 -9.12
N LEU A 105 5.01 0.65 -9.21
CA LEU A 105 6.23 0.94 -9.97
C LEU A 105 5.97 1.14 -11.46
N LEU A 106 5.13 0.28 -12.06
CA LEU A 106 4.73 0.41 -13.47
C LEU A 106 3.94 1.69 -13.71
N SER A 107 2.95 1.98 -12.86
CA SER A 107 2.19 3.22 -12.90
C SER A 107 3.08 4.46 -12.79
N ARG A 108 4.14 4.42 -11.97
CA ARG A 108 5.12 5.50 -11.87
C ARG A 108 6.02 5.57 -13.09
N LYS A 109 6.47 4.43 -13.63
CA LYS A 109 7.35 4.38 -14.81
C LYS A 109 6.69 4.98 -16.05
N TRP A 110 5.37 4.83 -16.17
CA TRP A 110 4.58 5.38 -17.28
C TRP A 110 3.85 6.69 -16.93
N ASP A 111 4.21 7.33 -15.81
CA ASP A 111 3.61 8.59 -15.36
C ASP A 111 2.07 8.60 -15.40
N VAL A 112 1.46 7.46 -15.06
CA VAL A 112 0.01 7.27 -15.11
C VAL A 112 -0.65 8.21 -14.10
N THR A 113 -1.42 9.16 -14.62
CA THR A 113 -2.24 10.09 -13.85
C THR A 113 -3.69 10.06 -14.35
N TYR A 114 -4.59 10.09 -13.39
CA TYR A 114 -6.03 10.18 -13.61
C TYR A 114 -6.61 11.32 -12.76
N SER A 115 -5.78 12.32 -12.47
CA SER A 115 -6.11 13.48 -11.64
C SER A 115 -7.19 14.37 -12.26
N GLN A 116 -7.29 14.36 -13.60
CA GLN A 116 -8.29 15.10 -14.37
C GLN A 116 -9.72 14.59 -14.18
N PHE A 117 -9.88 13.35 -13.70
CA PHE A 117 -11.20 12.76 -13.54
C PHE A 117 -11.88 13.17 -12.23
N PRO A 118 -13.23 13.21 -12.20
CA PRO A 118 -13.98 13.46 -10.99
C PRO A 118 -13.75 12.38 -9.93
N PHE A 119 -14.07 12.73 -8.68
CA PHE A 119 -13.85 11.86 -7.51
C PHE A 119 -14.29 10.41 -7.70
N LEU A 120 -15.52 10.18 -8.19
CA LEU A 120 -16.07 8.82 -8.33
C LEU A 120 -15.27 7.96 -9.32
N ILE A 121 -14.77 8.55 -10.41
CA ILE A 121 -13.96 7.83 -11.39
C ILE A 121 -12.59 7.50 -10.79
N ARG A 122 -11.94 8.44 -10.08
CA ARG A 122 -10.66 8.17 -9.41
C ARG A 122 -10.78 7.08 -8.34
N MET A 123 -11.88 7.12 -7.58
CA MET A 123 -12.20 6.07 -6.60
C MET A 123 -12.37 4.73 -7.31
N GLY A 124 -13.12 4.68 -8.41
CA GLY A 124 -13.29 3.48 -9.23
C GLY A 124 -11.95 2.93 -9.72
N ILE A 125 -11.07 3.77 -10.27
CA ILE A 125 -9.73 3.37 -10.74
C ILE A 125 -8.89 2.77 -9.61
N ASN A 126 -8.84 3.43 -8.44
CA ASN A 126 -8.08 2.93 -7.28
C ASN A 126 -8.63 1.59 -6.76
N LEU A 127 -9.96 1.45 -6.69
CA LEU A 127 -10.60 0.20 -6.26
C LEU A 127 -10.37 -0.92 -7.27
N VAL A 128 -10.52 -0.65 -8.57
CA VAL A 128 -10.24 -1.61 -9.64
C VAL A 128 -8.77 -2.04 -9.61
N SER A 129 -7.84 -1.12 -9.32
CA SER A 129 -6.42 -1.45 -9.18
C SER A 129 -6.16 -2.41 -8.01
N LEU A 130 -6.78 -2.15 -6.84
CA LEU A 130 -6.70 -3.01 -5.67
C LEU A 130 -7.29 -4.41 -5.96
N SER A 131 -8.51 -4.45 -6.48
CA SER A 131 -9.23 -5.68 -6.81
C SER A 131 -8.53 -6.46 -7.92
N GLY A 132 -8.01 -5.78 -8.94
CA GLY A 132 -7.26 -6.41 -10.03
C GLY A 132 -5.99 -7.10 -9.55
N CYS A 133 -5.22 -6.44 -8.67
CA CYS A 133 -4.06 -7.07 -8.04
C CYS A 133 -4.44 -8.21 -7.10
N PHE A 134 -5.58 -8.10 -6.40
CA PHE A 134 -6.10 -9.16 -5.53
C PHE A 134 -6.46 -10.41 -6.36
N LEU A 135 -7.16 -10.23 -7.47
CA LEU A 135 -7.51 -11.32 -8.39
C LEU A 135 -6.27 -11.95 -9.01
N ALA A 136 -5.29 -11.15 -9.45
CA ALA A 136 -4.03 -11.65 -9.98
C ALA A 136 -3.27 -12.50 -8.94
N ALA A 137 -3.21 -12.04 -7.69
CA ALA A 137 -2.64 -12.80 -6.58
C ALA A 137 -3.41 -14.10 -6.32
N GLY A 138 -4.74 -14.07 -6.37
CA GLY A 138 -5.57 -15.26 -6.20
C GLY A 138 -5.36 -16.31 -7.29
N LEU A 139 -5.23 -15.89 -8.55
CA LEU A 139 -4.91 -16.78 -9.66
C LEU A 139 -3.53 -17.41 -9.48
N LEU A 140 -2.52 -16.63 -9.10
CA LEU A 140 -1.17 -17.16 -8.86
C LEU A 140 -1.15 -18.11 -7.66
N ASN A 141 -1.81 -17.75 -6.55
CA ASN A 141 -1.84 -18.56 -5.34
C ASN A 141 -2.50 -19.93 -5.57
N ARG A 142 -3.56 -19.99 -6.39
CA ARG A 142 -4.18 -21.27 -6.76
C ARG A 142 -3.21 -22.20 -7.49
N ASN A 143 -2.38 -21.67 -8.39
CA ASN A 143 -1.43 -22.47 -9.16
C ASN A 143 -0.18 -22.91 -8.38
N ILE A 144 0.10 -22.30 -7.21
CA ILE A 144 1.27 -22.65 -6.37
C ILE A 144 0.98 -23.81 -5.41
N PHE A 145 -0.28 -24.02 -5.04
CA PHE A 145 -0.70 -25.02 -4.04
C PHE A 145 -1.54 -26.18 -4.62
N THR A 146 -1.54 -26.34 -5.95
CA THR A 146 -2.02 -27.53 -6.67
C THR A 146 -0.85 -28.32 -7.21
#